data_AF-M3AV99-F1
#
_entry.id   AF-M3AV99-F1
#
_cell.length_a   1.000
_cell.length_b   1.000
_cell.length_c   1.000
_cell.angle_alpha   90.00
_cell.angle_beta   90.00
_cell.angle_gamma   90.00
#
_symmetry.space_group_name_H-M   'P 1'
#
loop_
_entity.id
_entity.type
_entity.pdbx_description
1 polymer ?
#
loop_
_entity_poly.entity_id
_entity_poly.type
_entity_poly.pdbx_seq_one_letter_code
_entity_poly.pdbx_strand_id
1 'polypeptide(L)' 'MTCDRLVCANCASPVSEGRCPVCRASRERLQHQEGLFAGLTPAALVALLVALVAVAVVARSFTA' A
#
# COMPACT_ATOMS: atom_id res chain seq x y z
N MET A 1 3.02 -11.91 -8.02
CA MET A 1 3.04 -12.95 -6.96
C MET A 1 1.87 -12.69 -6.03
N THR A 2 0.74 -13.34 -6.27
CA THR A 2 -0.50 -13.12 -5.54
C THR A 2 -0.41 -13.77 -4.17
N CYS A 3 -0.42 -12.98 -3.09
CA CYS A 3 -0.37 -13.40 -1.68
C CYS A 3 -1.56 -14.28 -1.24
N ASP A 4 -2.44 -14.65 -2.18
CA ASP A 4 -3.69 -15.37 -1.96
C ASP A 4 -3.49 -16.88 -1.68
N ARG A 5 -2.27 -17.39 -1.89
CA ARG A 5 -1.94 -18.82 -1.67
C ARG A 5 -1.38 -19.14 -0.28
N LEU A 6 -1.17 -18.14 0.59
CA LEU A 6 -0.76 -18.42 1.96
C LEU A 6 -1.96 -18.92 2.77
N VAL A 7 -1.93 -20.20 3.12
CA VAL A 7 -2.93 -20.87 3.97
C VAL A 7 -2.40 -20.91 5.40
N CYS A 8 -3.21 -20.53 6.38
CA CYS A 8 -2.80 -20.60 7.78
C CYS A 8 -2.87 -22.03 8.31
N ALA A 9 -1.81 -22.52 8.95
CA ALA A 9 -1.77 -23.87 9.55
C ALA A 9 -2.79 -24.07 10.69
N ASN A 10 -3.28 -23.00 11.33
CA ASN A 10 -4.19 -23.08 12.47
C ASN A 10 -5.68 -23.12 12.08
N CYS A 11 -6.07 -22.49 10.97
CA CYS A 11 -7.48 -22.46 10.53
C CYS A 11 -7.70 -23.03 9.12
N ALA A 12 -6.64 -23.51 8.46
CA ALA A 12 -6.64 -24.03 7.09
C ALA A 12 -7.30 -23.10 6.04
N SER A 13 -7.50 -21.83 6.38
CA SER A 13 -8.11 -20.82 5.51
C SER A 13 -7.04 -19.86 4.96
N PRO A 14 -7.32 -19.15 3.85
CA PRO A 14 -6.47 -18.11 3.34
C PRO A 14 -6.16 -17.06 4.41
N VAL A 15 -4.89 -16.67 4.53
CA VAL A 15 -4.47 -15.61 5.45
C VAL A 15 -5.12 -14.26 5.07
N SER A 16 -5.53 -14.08 3.81
CA SER A 16 -6.25 -12.91 3.31
C SER A 16 -7.62 -12.69 3.97
N GLU A 17 -8.30 -13.76 4.43
CA GLU A 17 -9.61 -13.68 5.09
C GLU A 17 -9.54 -13.24 6.56
N GLY A 18 -8.39 -13.40 7.24
CA GLY A 18 -8.22 -12.92 8.62
C GLY A 18 -9.17 -13.55 9.66
N ARG A 19 -9.62 -14.79 9.44
CA ARG A 19 -10.61 -15.48 10.30
C ARG A 19 -10.09 -15.79 11.71
N CYS A 20 -8.78 -16.06 11.84
CA CYS A 20 -8.13 -16.52 13.07
C CYS A 20 -7.21 -15.43 13.67
N PRO A 21 -6.92 -15.45 14.99
CA PRO A 21 -6.04 -14.45 15.62
C PRO A 21 -4.62 -14.48 15.02
N VAL A 22 -4.09 -15.66 14.71
CA VAL A 22 -2.79 -15.83 14.03
C VAL A 22 -2.80 -15.25 12.61
N CYS A 23 -3.92 -15.39 11.89
CA CYS A 23 -4.13 -14.88 10.55
C CYS A 23 -4.14 -13.35 10.57
N ARG A 24 -4.88 -12.75 11.52
CA ARG A 24 -4.88 -11.30 11.75
C ARG A 24 -3.49 -10.79 12.11
N ALA A 25 -2.78 -11.47 13.02
CA ALA A 25 -1.44 -11.08 13.40
C ALA A 25 -0.42 -11.20 12.25
N SER A 26 -0.57 -12.20 11.37
CA SER A 26 0.25 -12.29 10.16
C SER A 26 -0.10 -11.19 9.18
N ARG A 27 -1.39 -10.89 9.00
CA ARG A 27 -1.87 -9.85 8.09
C ARG A 27 -1.45 -8.46 8.55
N GLU A 28 -1.52 -8.16 9.84
CA GLU A 28 -1.03 -6.90 10.40
C GLU A 28 0.49 -6.77 10.23
N ARG A 29 1.26 -7.86 10.38
CA ARG A 29 2.71 -7.92 10.13
C ARG A 29 3.07 -7.70 8.68
N LEU A 30 2.31 -8.26 7.74
CA LEU A 30 2.47 -7.99 6.31
C LEU A 30 2.11 -6.53 6.00
N GLN A 31 0.97 -6.02 6.47
CA GLN A 31 0.59 -4.62 6.25
C GLN A 31 1.58 -3.62 6.88
N HIS A 32 2.22 -3.96 8.00
CA HIS A 32 3.29 -3.17 8.61
C HIS A 32 4.62 -3.26 7.85
N GLN A 33 4.96 -4.42 7.27
CA GLN A 33 6.15 -4.58 6.42
C GLN A 33 5.96 -3.93 5.05
N GLU A 34 4.74 -3.97 4.52
CA GLU A 34 4.30 -3.13 3.40
C GLU A 34 4.01 -1.68 3.87
N GLY A 35 4.53 -1.29 5.05
CA GLY A 35 4.45 0.06 5.58
C GLY A 35 5.01 1.10 4.61
N LEU A 36 4.36 2.28 4.61
CA LEU A 36 4.56 3.44 3.70
C LEU A 36 4.36 3.15 2.19
N PHE A 37 4.73 1.96 1.70
CA PHE A 37 4.66 1.58 0.29
C PHE A 37 3.37 0.85 -0.11
N ALA A 38 2.60 0.29 0.82
CA ALA A 38 1.24 -0.22 0.55
C ALA A 38 0.26 0.90 0.15
N GLY A 39 0.58 2.14 0.53
CA GLY A 39 -0.14 3.34 0.13
C GLY A 39 0.26 3.88 -1.25
N LEU A 40 1.32 3.35 -1.89
CA LEU A 40 1.64 3.61 -3.30
C LEU A 40 0.65 2.88 -4.20
N THR A 41 -0.59 3.28 -4.06
CA THR A 41 -1.61 3.08 -5.07
C THR A 41 -1.20 3.86 -6.32
N PRO A 42 -1.60 3.40 -7.51
CA PRO A 42 -1.42 4.18 -8.73
C PRO A 42 -1.99 5.61 -8.60
N ALA A 43 -3.01 5.81 -7.76
CA ALA A 43 -3.57 7.12 -7.42
C ALA A 43 -2.59 8.03 -6.65
N ALA A 44 -1.84 7.50 -5.67
CA ALA A 44 -0.82 8.27 -4.94
C ALA A 44 0.33 8.70 -5.86
N LEU A 45 0.72 7.83 -6.80
CA LEU A 45 1.74 8.15 -7.80
C LEU A 45 1.30 9.29 -8.72
N VAL A 46 0.04 9.26 -9.16
CA VAL A 46 -0.58 10.35 -9.95
C VAL A 46 -0.67 11.63 -9.14
N ALA A 47 -1.13 11.58 -7.88
CA ALA A 47 -1.21 12.75 -7.02
C ALA A 47 0.16 13.43 -6.80
N LEU A 48 1.21 12.63 -6.61
CA LEU A 48 2.58 13.13 -6.47
C LEU A 48 3.07 13.82 -7.76
N LEU A 49 2.80 13.22 -8.93
CA LEU A 49 3.12 13.84 -10.22
C LEU A 49 2.39 15.17 -10.41
N VAL A 50 1.10 15.23 -10.10
CA VAL A 50 0.30 16.47 -10.19
C VAL A 50 0.86 17.55 -9.26
N ALA A 51 1.23 17.18 -8.03
CA ALA A 51 1.82 18.11 -7.08
C ALA A 51 3.15 18.69 -7.58
N LEU A 52 4.04 17.86 -8.14
CA LEU A 52 5.31 18.31 -8.72
C LEU A 52 5.10 19.25 -9.91
N VAL A 53 4.16 18.93 -10.81
CA VAL A 53 3.83 19.79 -11.95
C VAL A 53 3.25 21.13 -11.48
N ALA A 54 2.35 21.11 -10.50
CA ALA A 54 1.78 22.34 -9.94
C ALA A 54 2.88 23.24 -9.35
N VAL A 55 3.80 22.67 -8.56
CA VAL A 55 4.94 23.42 -8.00
C VAL A 55 5.84 23.98 -9.11
N ALA A 56 6.14 23.20 -10.15
CA ALA A 56 6.95 23.65 -11.27
C ALA A 56 6.30 24.80 -12.06
N VAL A 57 4.99 24.73 -12.31
CA VAL A 57 4.22 25.79 -12.97
C VAL A 57 4.21 27.06 -12.13
N VAL A 58 3.96 26.93 -10.83
CA VAL A 58 3.96 28.05 -9.89
C VAL A 58 5.35 28.70 -9.84
N ALA A 59 6.42 27.91 -9.69
CA ALA A 59 7.80 28.42 -9.71
C ALA A 59 8.14 29.13 -11.03
N ARG A 60 7.67 28.61 -12.18
CA ARG A 60 7.81 29.28 -13.48
C ARG A 60 7.05 30.60 -13.55
N SER A 61 5.85 30.65 -12.99
CA SER A 61 5.04 31.88 -12.98
C SER A 61 5.63 33.00 -12.14
N PHE A 62 6.44 32.66 -11.12
CA PHE A 62 7.15 33.65 -10.30
C PHE A 62 8.49 34.11 -10.90
N THR A 63 8.99 33.44 -11.93
CA THR A 63 10.26 33.74 -12.59
C THR A 63 10.10 34.42 -13.96
N ALA A 64 8.86 34.65 -14.40
CA ALA A 64 8.49 35.40 -15.60
C ALA A 64 7.95 36.79 -15.21
#